data_AF-A0A9D2PJL3-F1
#
_entry.id   AF-A0A9D2PJL3-F1
#
_cell.length_a   1.000
_cell.length_b   1.000
_cell.length_c   1.000
_cell.angle_alpha   90.00
_cell.angle_beta   90.00
_cell.angle_gamma   90.00
#
_symmetry.space_group_name_H-M   'P 1'
#
loop_
_entity.id
_entity.type
_entity.pdbx_description
1 polymer ?
#
loop_
_entity_poly.entity_id
_entity_poly.type
_entity_poly.pdbx_seq_one_letter_code
_entity_poly.pdbx_strand_id
1 'polypeptide(L)'
;IREGVPVFPRGFNDITDPVLAYGVKKGNTVYLAVFMVREQEGRSPLDLGGKVKEVSVIYPKTVECEYRLEEDELWVKMPQKAAARLFKVELEG
;
A
#
# COMPACT_ATOMS: atom_id res chain seq x y z
N ILE A 1 -14.01 -4.53 8.64
CA ILE A 1 -12.65 -4.87 9.09
C ILE A 1 -12.62 -4.90 10.62
N ARG A 2 -13.31 -5.86 11.28
CA ARG A 2 -13.47 -5.86 12.76
C ARG A 2 -12.47 -6.79 13.48
N GLU A 3 -11.83 -7.68 12.74
CA GLU A 3 -10.89 -8.71 13.23
C GLU A 3 -9.54 -8.66 12.50
N GLY A 4 -9.30 -7.58 11.74
CA GLY A 4 -8.09 -7.46 10.96
C GLY A 4 -6.90 -7.05 11.82
N VAL A 5 -5.74 -7.64 11.54
CA VAL A 5 -4.47 -7.33 12.23
C VAL A 5 -3.79 -6.16 11.52
N PRO A 6 -3.39 -5.10 12.24
CA PRO A 6 -2.62 -4.01 11.65
C PRO A 6 -1.30 -4.51 11.05
N VAL A 7 -0.92 -3.96 9.90
CA VAL A 7 0.38 -4.19 9.28
C VAL A 7 1.05 -2.85 8.98
N PHE A 8 2.35 -2.78 9.25
CA PHE A 8 3.16 -1.57 9.14
C PHE A 8 4.38 -1.88 8.26
N PRO A 9 4.23 -1.92 6.93
CA PRO A 9 5.30 -2.43 6.06
C PRO A 9 6.58 -1.60 6.14
N ARG A 10 6.44 -0.31 6.47
CA ARG A 10 7.57 0.61 6.70
C ARG A 10 7.91 0.81 8.18
N GLY A 11 7.33 0.01 9.06
CA GLY A 11 7.36 0.23 10.51
C GLY A 11 6.48 1.41 10.95
N PHE A 12 6.75 1.94 12.14
CA PHE A 12 6.11 3.15 12.64
C PHE A 12 6.76 4.37 11.97
N ASN A 13 6.12 4.89 10.93
CA ASN A 13 6.59 6.07 10.22
C ASN A 13 6.47 7.34 11.08
N ASP A 14 7.32 8.31 10.79
CA ASP A 14 7.16 9.69 11.27
C ASP A 14 6.19 10.45 10.34
N ILE A 15 5.48 11.45 10.86
CA ILE A 15 4.56 12.27 10.06
C ILE A 15 5.29 13.05 8.94
N THR A 16 6.60 13.23 9.07
CA THR A 16 7.44 13.90 8.09
C THR A 16 7.93 13.00 6.96
N ASP A 17 7.70 11.69 7.05
CA ASP A 17 8.14 10.75 6.01
C ASP A 17 7.47 11.06 4.66
N PRO A 18 8.23 10.97 3.55
CA PRO A 18 7.73 11.35 2.22
C PRO A 18 6.60 10.47 1.73
N VAL A 19 6.59 9.20 2.17
CA VAL A 19 5.64 8.16 1.80
C VAL A 19 5.25 7.38 3.05
N LEU A 20 3.95 7.27 3.31
CA LEU A 20 3.43 6.50 4.43
C LEU A 20 2.68 5.28 3.91
N ALA A 21 2.82 4.15 4.60
CA ALA A 21 2.12 2.91 4.26
C ALA A 21 1.59 2.23 5.52
N TYR A 22 0.28 1.99 5.54
CA TYR A 22 -0.43 1.38 6.66
C TYR A 22 -1.48 0.43 6.15
N GLY A 23 -1.60 -0.75 6.74
CA GLY A 23 -2.59 -1.70 6.29
C GLY A 23 -3.29 -2.46 7.40
N VAL A 24 -4.28 -3.24 6.97
CA VAL A 24 -4.97 -4.20 7.82
C VAL A 24 -5.08 -5.53 7.07
N LYS A 25 -4.58 -6.60 7.68
CA LYS A 25 -4.63 -7.98 7.18
C LYS A 25 -5.82 -8.73 7.76
N LYS A 26 -6.60 -9.42 6.92
CA LYS A 26 -7.62 -10.39 7.34
C LYS A 26 -7.50 -11.64 6.46
N GLY A 27 -7.06 -12.76 7.04
CA GLY A 27 -6.71 -13.95 6.28
C GLY A 27 -5.57 -13.64 5.30
N ASN A 28 -5.76 -13.99 4.02
CA ASN A 28 -4.78 -13.75 2.96
C ASN A 28 -4.97 -12.40 2.26
N THR A 29 -5.94 -11.59 2.68
CA THR A 29 -6.17 -10.27 2.11
C THR A 29 -5.59 -9.18 3.00
N VAL A 30 -4.84 -8.25 2.42
CA VAL A 30 -4.38 -7.02 3.07
C VAL A 30 -4.98 -5.82 2.35
N TYR A 31 -5.55 -4.90 3.13
CA TYR A 31 -5.93 -3.58 2.65
C TYR A 31 -4.83 -2.60 3.03
N LEU A 32 -4.10 -2.07 2.05
CA LEU A 32 -2.92 -1.24 2.24
C LEU A 32 -3.19 0.18 1.75
N ALA A 33 -3.19 1.15 2.65
CA ALA A 33 -3.24 2.56 2.33
C ALA A 33 -1.81 3.09 2.13
N VAL A 34 -1.56 3.69 0.97
CA VAL A 34 -0.30 4.35 0.62
C VAL A 34 -0.57 5.84 0.42
N PHE A 35 0.15 6.67 1.16
CA PHE A 35 0.06 8.13 1.13
C PHE A 35 1.36 8.71 0.59
N MET A 36 1.29 9.52 -0.44
CA MET A 36 2.41 10.36 -0.88
C MET A 36 2.26 11.73 -0.24
N VAL A 37 3.03 12.01 0.81
CA VAL A 37 2.90 13.23 1.62
C VAL A 37 3.56 14.41 0.91
N ARG A 38 4.78 14.20 0.40
CA ARG A 38 5.57 15.24 -0.30
C ARG A 38 6.02 14.84 -1.70
N GLU A 39 5.93 13.55 -2.01
CA GLU A 39 6.33 12.98 -3.28
C GLU A 39 5.14 12.79 -4.22
N GLN A 40 5.44 12.53 -5.49
CA GLN A 40 4.46 12.03 -6.46
C GLN A 40 4.68 10.55 -6.78
N GLU A 41 5.88 10.05 -6.51
CA GLU A 41 6.29 8.67 -6.75
C GLU A 41 6.92 8.11 -5.48
N GLY A 42 6.71 6.82 -5.21
CA GLY A 42 7.24 6.20 -4.02
C GLY A 42 7.17 4.68 -4.05
N ARG A 43 7.92 4.07 -3.14
CA ARG A 43 7.93 2.62 -2.92
C ARG A 43 7.47 2.31 -1.51
N SER A 44 6.74 1.22 -1.37
CA SER A 44 6.43 0.61 -0.09
C SER A 44 6.85 -0.86 -0.13
N PRO A 45 7.67 -1.34 0.82
CA PRO A 45 7.84 -2.77 1.01
C PRO A 45 6.48 -3.44 1.26
N LEU A 46 6.37 -4.70 0.87
CA LEU A 46 5.21 -5.57 1.07
C LEU A 46 5.56 -6.71 2.04
N ASP A 47 6.27 -6.39 3.12
CA ASP A 47 6.43 -7.31 4.26
C ASP A 47 5.08 -7.45 5.01
N LEU A 48 4.24 -8.33 4.48
CA LEU A 48 2.85 -8.52 4.87
C LEU A 48 2.61 -9.90 5.52
N GLY A 49 3.68 -10.60 5.89
CA GLY A 49 3.64 -11.94 6.48
C GLY A 49 3.12 -13.01 5.53
N GLY A 50 3.52 -12.95 4.26
CA GLY A 50 3.18 -13.91 3.21
C GLY A 50 3.60 -13.39 1.84
N LYS A 51 3.74 -14.28 0.85
CA LYS A 51 4.12 -13.90 -0.52
C LYS A 51 2.95 -13.26 -1.24
N VAL A 52 3.21 -12.19 -1.97
CA VAL A 52 2.18 -11.45 -2.72
C VAL A 52 1.79 -12.22 -3.98
N LYS A 53 0.49 -12.46 -4.14
CA LYS A 53 -0.11 -13.06 -5.33
C LYS A 53 -0.60 -11.99 -6.31
N GLU A 54 -1.28 -10.97 -5.81
CA GLU A 54 -1.89 -9.93 -6.64
C GLU A 54 -2.01 -8.60 -5.88
N VAL A 55 -1.88 -7.48 -6.59
CA VAL A 55 -2.12 -6.13 -6.07
C VAL A 55 -3.11 -5.41 -6.99
N SER A 56 -4.15 -4.82 -6.41
CA SER A 56 -5.12 -4.00 -7.14
C SER A 56 -5.42 -2.70 -6.40
N VAL A 57 -5.61 -1.61 -7.12
CA VAL A 57 -6.10 -0.36 -6.53
C VAL A 57 -7.62 -0.42 -6.39
N ILE A 58 -8.14 -0.12 -5.19
CA ILE A 58 -9.57 -0.21 -4.90
C ILE A 58 -10.21 1.13 -4.52
N TYR A 59 -9.43 2.15 -4.17
CA TYR A 59 -9.94 3.50 -3.92
C TYR A 59 -8.87 4.60 -4.07
N PRO A 60 -9.25 5.79 -4.60
CA PRO A 60 -10.43 6.01 -5.45
C PRO A 60 -10.30 5.25 -6.78
N LYS A 61 -11.39 4.62 -7.23
CA LYS A 61 -11.39 3.82 -8.48
C LYS A 61 -11.33 4.67 -9.76
N THR A 62 -11.82 5.89 -9.70
CA THR A 62 -12.01 6.78 -10.86
C THR A 62 -10.81 7.65 -11.18
N VAL A 63 -9.77 7.62 -10.36
CA VAL A 63 -8.60 8.47 -10.52
C VAL A 63 -7.39 7.57 -10.70
N GLU A 64 -6.86 7.55 -11.91
CA GLU A 64 -5.75 6.67 -12.26
C GLU A 64 -4.49 6.99 -11.44
N CYS A 65 -3.77 5.92 -11.07
CA CYS A 65 -2.41 5.95 -10.57
C CYS A 65 -1.67 4.82 -11.28
N GLU A 66 -0.39 5.02 -11.55
CA GLU A 66 0.45 3.95 -12.07
C GLU A 66 0.99 3.16 -10.87
N TYR A 67 1.00 1.83 -10.95
CA TYR A 67 1.61 1.00 -9.92
C TYR A 67 2.15 -0.29 -10.53
N ARG A 68 3.19 -0.83 -9.91
CA ARG A 68 3.76 -2.13 -10.28
C ARG A 68 4.38 -2.80 -9.07
N LEU A 69 4.35 -4.13 -9.07
CA LEU A 69 5.07 -4.95 -8.12
C LEU A 69 6.52 -5.10 -8.61
N GLU A 70 7.48 -4.64 -7.83
CA GLU A 70 8.91 -4.81 -8.06
C GLU A 70 9.45 -5.73 -6.96
N GLU A 71 9.61 -7.02 -7.25
CA GLU A 71 9.98 -8.04 -6.25
C GLU A 71 9.02 -8.02 -5.05
N ASP A 72 9.50 -7.58 -3.88
CA ASP A 72 8.74 -7.45 -2.63
C ASP A 72 8.33 -6.00 -2.32
N GLU A 73 8.39 -5.09 -3.30
CA GLU A 73 7.98 -3.69 -3.16
C GLU A 73 6.83 -3.31 -4.09
N LEU A 74 5.91 -2.50 -3.58
CA LEU A 74 4.91 -1.80 -4.37
C LEU A 74 5.45 -0.43 -4.76
N TRP A 75 5.76 -0.26 -6.04
CA TRP A 75 6.02 1.05 -6.63
C TRP A 75 4.70 1.71 -7.04
N VAL A 76 4.53 2.99 -6.70
CA VAL A 76 3.33 3.77 -7.02
C VAL A 76 3.72 5.16 -7.49
N LYS A 77 3.07 5.62 -8.56
CA LYS A 77 3.10 7.00 -9.02
C LYS A 77 1.70 7.57 -9.04
N MET A 78 1.50 8.61 -8.23
CA MET A 78 0.24 9.30 -8.04
C MET A 78 0.00 10.33 -9.15
N PRO A 79 -1.26 10.68 -9.43
CA PRO A 79 -1.58 11.74 -10.41
C PRO A 79 -1.15 13.13 -9.93
N GLN A 80 -0.92 13.31 -8.63
CA GLN A 80 -0.53 14.57 -8.00
C GLN A 80 0.18 14.31 -6.66
N LYS A 81 0.90 15.31 -6.15
CA LYS A 81 1.44 15.31 -4.77
C LYS A 81 0.31 15.35 -3.74
N ALA A 82 0.59 14.95 -2.50
CA ALA A 82 -0.40 14.93 -1.43
C ALA A 82 -1.64 14.09 -1.79
N ALA A 83 -1.40 12.86 -2.24
CA ALA A 83 -2.44 11.93 -2.69
C ALA A 83 -2.30 10.57 -2.00
N ALA A 84 -3.41 9.84 -1.89
CA ALA A 84 -3.43 8.51 -1.32
C ALA A 84 -4.18 7.52 -2.20
N ARG A 85 -3.80 6.25 -2.10
CA ARG A 85 -4.50 5.11 -2.70
C ARG A 85 -4.66 4.01 -1.69
N LEU A 86 -5.83 3.36 -1.73
CA LEU A 86 -6.07 2.12 -1.04
C LEU A 86 -5.89 0.98 -2.04
N PHE A 87 -4.96 0.10 -1.72
CA PHE A 87 -4.70 -1.12 -2.44
C PHE A 87 -5.32 -2.31 -1.71
N LYS A 88 -5.77 -3.29 -2.47
CA LYS A 88 -6.06 -4.64 -2.01
C LYS A 88 -4.92 -5.52 -2.49
N VAL A 89 -4.24 -6.15 -1.54
CA VAL A 89 -3.16 -7.10 -1.78
C VAL A 89 -3.68 -8.48 -1.38
N GLU A 90 -3.59 -9.44 -2.29
CA GLU A 90 -3.88 -10.85 -2.01
C GLU A 90 -2.56 -11.58 -1.83
N LEU A 91 -2.45 -12.35 -0.77
CA LEU A 91 -1.31 -13.21 -0.46
C LEU A 91 -1.55 -14.63 -0.97
N GLU A 92 -0.48 -15.37 -1.23
CA GLU A 92 -0.52 -16.82 -1.41
C GLU A 92 -1.06 -17.48 -0.12
N GLY A 93 -1.78 -18.60 -0.27
CA GLY A 93 -2.45 -19.31 0.82
C GLY A 93 -1.70 -20.51 1.34
#